data_AF-A0AA95MSU2-F1
#
_entry.id   AF-A0AA95MSU2-F1
#
_cell.length_a   1.000
_cell.length_b   1.000
_cell.length_c   1.000
_cell.angle_alpha   90.00
_cell.angle_beta   90.00
_cell.angle_gamma   90.00
#
_symmetry.space_group_name_H-M   'P 1'
#
loop_
_entity.id
_entity.type
_entity.pdbx_description
1 polymer ?
#
loop_
_entity_poly.entity_id
_entity_poly.type
_entity_poly.pdbx_seq_one_letter_code
_entity_poly.pdbx_strand_id
1 'polypeptide(L)'
;MALSLVTLTGFHRANQLVITNIETTIIKAERILRYDIKIKNTGTTQFKTEFDYPGQHYYGIEVVIQPNKKLASKMELVDGSKFIKMFPMGAGSTGMIDPGTEGSFHVEYKIKNGTDPKGINKLAFDSTLIILDGVNIVKEFPLEKVNELN
;
A
#
# COMPACT_ATOMS: atom_id res chain seq x y z
N MET A 1 34.39 -17.24 -19.20
CA MET A 1 32.95 -17.41 -18.88
C MET A 1 32.67 -16.52 -17.68
N ALA A 2 32.14 -15.31 -17.88
CA ALA A 2 31.84 -14.41 -16.77
C ALA A 2 30.44 -14.76 -16.25
N LEU A 3 30.39 -15.38 -15.08
CA LEU A 3 29.15 -15.62 -14.35
C LEU A 3 28.66 -14.26 -13.85
N SER A 4 27.75 -13.62 -14.58
CA SER A 4 27.12 -12.38 -14.13
C SER A 4 26.27 -12.73 -12.91
N LEU A 5 26.78 -12.36 -11.73
CA LEU A 5 26.04 -12.37 -10.49
C LEU A 5 25.06 -11.20 -10.58
N VAL A 6 23.85 -11.45 -11.12
CA VAL A 6 22.75 -10.49 -11.07
C VAL A 6 22.41 -10.38 -9.59
N THR A 7 22.95 -9.35 -8.95
CA THR A 7 22.71 -9.08 -7.54
C THR A 7 21.21 -8.90 -7.34
N LEU A 8 20.71 -9.52 -6.27
CA LEU A 8 19.36 -9.40 -5.69
C LEU A 8 19.07 -7.96 -5.21
N THR A 9 19.30 -6.94 -6.05
CA THR A 9 19.18 -5.52 -5.68
C THR A 9 17.78 -5.16 -5.20
N GLY A 10 16.74 -5.78 -5.79
CA GLY A 10 15.35 -5.62 -5.36
C GLY A 10 15.08 -6.06 -3.91
N PHE A 11 15.68 -7.17 -3.46
CA PHE A 11 15.53 -7.63 -2.07
C PHE A 11 16.25 -6.73 -1.07
N HIS A 12 17.35 -6.06 -1.48
CA HIS A 12 18.11 -5.19 -0.59
C HIS A 12 17.37 -3.87 -0.29
N ARG A 13 16.70 -3.28 -1.29
CA ARG A 13 15.89 -2.05 -1.12
C ARG A 13 14.64 -2.28 -0.27
N ALA A 14 13.97 -3.42 -0.42
CA ALA A 14 12.77 -3.75 0.36
C ALA A 14 13.01 -3.76 1.89
N ASN A 15 14.18 -4.20 2.33
CA ASN A 15 14.50 -4.29 3.76
C ASN A 15 14.68 -2.92 4.45
N GLN A 16 14.77 -1.84 3.67
CA GLN A 16 14.96 -0.47 4.17
C GLN A 16 13.65 0.25 4.49
N LEU A 17 12.49 -0.36 4.25
CA LEU A 17 11.19 0.24 4.55
C LEU A 17 10.51 -0.47 5.72
N VAL A 18 10.04 0.32 6.69
CA VAL A 18 9.29 -0.17 7.87
C VAL A 18 8.02 0.64 8.01
N ILE A 19 6.88 -0.03 8.22
CA ILE A 19 5.63 0.64 8.59
C ILE A 19 5.77 1.12 10.03
N THR A 20 5.60 2.42 10.26
CA THR A 20 5.62 2.99 11.61
C THR A 20 4.24 3.28 12.15
N ASN A 21 3.24 3.50 11.28
CA ASN A 21 1.85 3.61 11.67
C ASN A 21 0.94 3.21 10.50
N ILE A 22 -0.22 2.64 10.82
CA ILE A 22 -1.33 2.51 9.89
C ILE A 22 -2.66 2.70 10.65
N GLU A 23 -3.50 3.57 10.12
CA GLU A 23 -4.82 3.88 10.67
C GLU A 23 -5.89 3.64 9.61
N THR A 24 -7.10 3.33 10.06
CA THR A 24 -8.25 3.13 9.17
C THR A 24 -9.42 4.02 9.57
N THR A 25 -9.99 4.70 8.58
CA THR A 25 -11.12 5.61 8.75
C THR A 25 -12.28 5.19 7.86
N ILE A 26 -13.49 5.13 8.43
CA ILE A 26 -14.72 4.99 7.63
C ILE A 26 -15.31 6.38 7.41
N ILE A 27 -15.28 6.85 6.16
CA ILE A 27 -15.96 8.07 5.75
C ILE A 27 -17.39 7.69 5.36
N LYS A 28 -18.32 7.87 6.30
CA LYS A 28 -19.67 7.29 6.20
C LYS A 28 -20.52 7.89 5.09
N ALA A 29 -20.40 9.19 4.82
CA ALA A 29 -21.23 9.88 3.84
C ALA A 29 -20.94 9.37 2.41
N GLU A 30 -19.68 9.04 2.13
CA GLU A 30 -19.19 8.60 0.84
C GLU A 30 -19.08 7.08 0.75
N ARG A 31 -19.27 6.37 1.88
CA ARG A 31 -19.05 4.92 2.03
C ARG A 31 -17.63 4.53 1.63
N ILE A 32 -16.65 5.20 2.22
CA ILE A 32 -15.23 4.96 1.93
C ILE A 32 -14.55 4.32 3.14
N LEU A 33 -13.73 3.30 2.87
CA LEU A 33 -12.69 2.84 3.79
C LEU A 33 -11.38 3.50 3.35
N ARG A 34 -10.81 4.32 4.23
CA ARG A 34 -9.53 4.99 4.03
C ARG A 34 -8.47 4.34 4.91
N TYR A 35 -7.27 4.17 4.35
CA TYR A 35 -6.06 3.83 5.08
C TYR A 35 -5.14 5.04 5.07
N ASP A 36 -4.64 5.43 6.23
CA ASP A 36 -3.57 6.42 6.38
C ASP A 36 -2.33 5.68 6.90
N ILE A 37 -1.22 5.76 6.18
CA ILE A 37 -0.05 4.90 6.35
C ILE A 37 1.20 5.78 6.50
N LYS A 38 2.03 5.45 7.49
CA LYS A 38 3.37 6.02 7.66
C LYS A 38 4.43 4.96 7.43
N ILE A 39 5.40 5.28 6.59
CA ILE A 39 6.49 4.38 6.22
C ILE A 39 7.80 5.11 6.46
N LYS A 40 8.69 4.52 7.25
CA LYS A 40 10.03 5.02 7.51
C LYS A 40 11.05 4.36 6.60
N ASN A 41 11.94 5.17 6.03
CA ASN A 41 13.15 4.68 5.39
C ASN A 41 14.26 4.52 6.44
N THR A 42 14.64 3.28 6.73
CA THR A 42 15.72 2.90 7.65
C THR A 42 17.06 2.68 6.94
N GLY A 43 17.10 2.83 5.61
CA GLY A 43 18.31 2.74 4.81
C GLY A 43 19.18 3.99 4.90
N THR A 44 20.31 3.96 4.19
CA THR A 44 21.28 5.06 4.12
C THR A 44 21.10 5.94 2.88
N THR A 45 20.21 5.56 1.95
CA THR A 45 19.94 6.27 0.70
C THR A 45 18.46 6.60 0.57
N GLN A 46 18.13 7.69 -0.14
CA GLN A 46 16.74 8.06 -0.40
C GLN A 46 15.99 6.91 -1.10
N PHE A 47 14.81 6.59 -0.58
CA PHE A 47 13.90 5.66 -1.21
C PHE A 47 13.02 6.44 -2.20
N LYS A 48 13.11 6.09 -3.47
CA LYS A 48 12.36 6.67 -4.57
C LYS A 48 12.10 5.62 -5.64
N THR A 49 11.05 5.82 -6.43
CA THR A 49 10.77 5.01 -7.62
C THR A 49 11.99 4.99 -8.55
N GLU A 50 12.25 3.83 -9.13
CA GLU A 50 13.17 3.67 -10.26
C GLU A 50 12.41 3.54 -11.59
N PHE A 51 11.07 3.47 -11.55
CA PHE A 51 10.25 3.37 -12.74
C PHE A 51 10.23 4.70 -13.49
N ASP A 52 10.65 4.64 -14.76
CA ASP A 52 10.67 5.78 -15.66
C ASP A 52 9.34 5.85 -16.44
N TYR A 53 8.43 6.72 -16.01
CA TYR A 53 7.17 6.94 -16.69
C TYR A 53 7.36 7.87 -17.90
N PRO A 54 6.78 7.55 -19.08
CA PRO A 54 6.84 8.46 -20.22
C PRO A 54 6.10 9.78 -19.92
N GLY A 55 6.83 10.87 -19.71
CA GLY A 55 6.30 12.22 -19.44
C GLY A 55 6.95 12.89 -18.21
N GLN A 56 6.37 14.00 -17.74
CA GLN A 56 6.89 14.74 -16.56
C GLN A 56 6.35 14.17 -15.21
N HIS A 57 5.67 13.02 -15.23
CA HIS A 57 5.06 12.47 -14.04
C HIS A 57 6.11 11.78 -13.16
N TYR A 58 6.50 12.45 -12.08
CA TYR A 58 7.08 11.81 -10.90
C TYR A 58 5.98 11.06 -10.14
N TYR A 59 5.55 9.90 -10.65
CA TYR A 59 4.78 8.98 -9.80
C TYR A 59 5.76 8.38 -8.81
N GLY A 60 5.75 8.90 -7.59
CA GLY A 60 6.60 8.39 -6.53
C GLY A 60 6.14 7.01 -6.04
N ILE A 61 6.65 6.61 -4.88
CA ILE A 61 6.30 5.35 -4.23
C ILE A 61 4.77 5.20 -4.17
N GLU A 62 4.28 4.07 -4.68
CA GLU A 62 2.86 3.73 -4.64
C GLU A 62 2.60 2.67 -3.58
N VAL A 63 1.43 2.74 -2.98
CA VAL A 63 0.95 1.75 -2.01
C VAL A 63 -0.46 1.31 -2.36
N VAL A 64 -0.75 0.02 -2.19
CA VAL A 64 -2.08 -0.54 -2.41
C VAL A 64 -2.41 -1.55 -1.31
N ILE A 65 -3.70 -1.78 -1.09
CA ILE A 65 -4.19 -2.79 -0.14
C ILE A 65 -4.76 -3.96 -0.92
N GLN A 66 -4.20 -5.14 -0.69
CA GLN A 66 -4.79 -6.40 -1.15
C GLN A 66 -5.73 -6.93 -0.06
N PRO A 67 -7.05 -6.95 -0.31
CA PRO A 67 -8.01 -7.44 0.67
C PRO A 67 -7.98 -8.96 0.77
N ASN A 68 -8.31 -9.50 1.94
CA ASN A 68 -8.70 -10.90 2.04
C ASN A 68 -10.16 -11.10 1.57
N LYS A 69 -10.64 -12.36 1.59
CA LYS A 69 -12.01 -12.69 1.17
C LYS A 69 -13.09 -12.01 2.03
N LYS A 70 -12.88 -11.86 3.33
CA LYS A 70 -13.88 -11.28 4.25
C LYS A 70 -14.04 -9.79 3.99
N LEU A 71 -12.94 -9.04 3.92
CA LEU A 71 -12.96 -7.62 3.57
C LEU A 71 -13.53 -7.44 2.17
N ALA A 72 -13.04 -8.18 1.17
CA ALA A 72 -13.52 -8.10 -0.21
C ALA A 72 -15.05 -8.28 -0.34
N SER A 73 -15.67 -9.13 0.49
CA SER A 73 -17.13 -9.31 0.49
C SER A 73 -17.92 -8.04 0.83
N LYS A 74 -17.30 -7.11 1.57
CA LYS A 74 -17.87 -5.84 2.05
C LYS A 74 -17.56 -4.65 1.13
N MET A 75 -16.65 -4.81 0.18
CA MET A 75 -16.17 -3.75 -0.69
C MET A 75 -16.78 -3.86 -2.09
N GLU A 76 -16.82 -2.75 -2.82
CA GLU A 76 -16.97 -2.80 -4.27
C GLU A 76 -15.65 -3.27 -4.87
N LEU A 77 -15.72 -4.13 -5.88
CA LEU A 77 -14.56 -4.72 -6.52
C LEU A 77 -14.42 -4.19 -7.95
N VAL A 78 -13.19 -4.15 -8.46
CA VAL A 78 -12.93 -3.81 -9.86
C VAL A 78 -13.39 -4.96 -10.76
N ASP A 79 -14.36 -4.66 -11.63
CA ASP A 79 -14.88 -5.63 -12.60
C ASP A 79 -13.84 -6.04 -13.65
N GLY A 80 -13.89 -7.29 -14.12
CA GLY A 80 -13.01 -7.81 -15.16
C GLY A 80 -11.55 -8.05 -14.74
N SER A 81 -11.20 -7.79 -13.48
CA SER A 81 -9.87 -8.07 -12.94
C SER A 81 -9.67 -9.57 -12.65
N LYS A 82 -8.51 -10.12 -13.03
CA LYS A 82 -8.07 -11.48 -12.64
C LYS A 82 -7.75 -11.59 -11.15
N PHE A 83 -7.56 -10.45 -10.47
CA PHE A 83 -7.25 -10.34 -9.04
C PHE A 83 -8.42 -9.76 -8.27
N ILE A 84 -8.55 -10.10 -6.99
CA ILE A 84 -9.48 -9.43 -6.07
C ILE A 84 -8.92 -8.03 -5.76
N LYS A 85 -9.52 -7.01 -6.37
CA LYS A 85 -9.13 -5.61 -6.19
C LYS A 85 -10.32 -4.82 -5.69
N MET A 86 -10.14 -4.09 -4.60
CA MET A 86 -11.15 -3.12 -4.14
C MET A 86 -11.21 -1.95 -5.12
N PHE A 87 -12.40 -1.39 -5.33
CA PHE A 87 -12.60 -0.25 -6.22
C PHE A 87 -11.96 1.01 -5.60
N PRO A 88 -10.98 1.65 -6.25
CA PRO A 88 -10.27 2.79 -5.70
C PRO A 88 -11.11 4.07 -5.79
N MET A 89 -11.04 4.90 -4.76
CA MET A 89 -11.74 6.20 -4.68
C MET A 89 -10.79 7.40 -4.62
N GLY A 90 -9.55 7.19 -4.18
CA GLY A 90 -8.56 8.24 -4.00
C GLY A 90 -7.26 7.69 -3.45
N ALA A 91 -6.17 8.40 -3.70
CA ALA A 91 -4.85 8.09 -3.15
C ALA A 91 -3.95 9.33 -3.14
N GLY A 92 -2.93 9.31 -2.28
CA GLY A 92 -1.86 10.30 -2.30
C GLY A 92 -0.66 9.85 -1.49
N SER A 93 0.52 10.38 -1.83
CA SER A 93 1.78 10.01 -1.20
C SER A 93 2.79 11.15 -1.13
N THR A 94 3.75 11.04 -0.21
CA THR A 94 4.94 11.90 -0.14
C THR A 94 5.91 11.70 -1.32
N GLY A 95 5.71 10.65 -2.12
CA GLY A 95 6.45 10.37 -3.35
C GLY A 95 7.85 9.79 -3.16
N MET A 96 8.69 10.39 -2.32
CA MET A 96 10.03 9.90 -1.95
C MET A 96 10.26 10.00 -0.44
N ILE A 97 11.15 9.18 0.11
CA ILE A 97 11.44 9.13 1.54
C ILE A 97 12.95 9.21 1.77
N ASP A 98 13.41 10.30 2.36
CA ASP A 98 14.82 10.49 2.71
C ASP A 98 15.28 9.54 3.82
N PRO A 99 16.59 9.22 3.91
CA PRO A 99 17.14 8.38 4.96
C PRO A 99 16.73 8.86 6.36
N GLY A 100 16.21 7.94 7.19
CA GLY A 100 15.80 8.22 8.56
C GLY A 100 14.46 8.96 8.71
N THR A 101 13.80 9.33 7.61
CA THR A 101 12.53 10.09 7.61
C THR A 101 11.31 9.20 7.37
N GLU A 102 10.11 9.74 7.64
CA GLU A 102 8.83 9.11 7.36
C GLU A 102 8.14 9.75 6.14
N GLY A 103 7.64 8.91 5.24
CA GLY A 103 6.67 9.30 4.23
C GLY A 103 5.24 9.02 4.70
N SER A 104 4.29 9.84 4.27
CA SER A 104 2.87 9.66 4.50
C SER A 104 2.15 9.28 3.22
N PHE A 105 1.24 8.32 3.35
CA PHE A 105 0.48 7.76 2.24
C PHE A 105 -0.97 7.62 2.67
N HIS A 106 -1.90 7.77 1.73
CA HIS A 106 -3.28 7.36 1.94
C HIS A 106 -3.85 6.69 0.70
N VAL A 107 -4.77 5.75 0.92
CA VAL A 107 -5.54 5.07 -0.11
C VAL A 107 -6.97 4.88 0.34
N GLU A 108 -7.89 5.03 -0.58
CA GLU A 108 -9.33 5.04 -0.32
C GLU A 108 -10.04 4.03 -1.22
N TYR A 109 -10.94 3.26 -0.63
CA TYR A 109 -11.68 2.20 -1.31
C TYR A 109 -13.18 2.28 -1.04
N LYS A 110 -13.97 1.94 -2.05
CA LYS A 110 -15.43 2.00 -1.97
C LYS A 110 -16.01 0.81 -1.21
N ILE A 111 -16.82 1.10 -0.20
CA ILE A 111 -17.62 0.12 0.54
C ILE A 111 -18.92 -0.14 -0.22
N LYS A 112 -19.25 -1.41 -0.45
CA LYS A 112 -20.45 -1.84 -1.19
C LYS A 112 -21.72 -1.25 -0.58
N ASN A 113 -22.63 -0.79 -1.42
CA ASN A 113 -23.95 -0.31 -1.00
C ASN A 113 -24.71 -1.33 -0.14
N GLY A 114 -25.44 -0.85 0.88
CA GLY A 114 -26.19 -1.69 1.82
C GLY A 114 -25.34 -2.41 2.88
N THR A 115 -24.01 -2.42 2.77
CA THR A 115 -23.13 -2.97 3.81
C THR A 115 -23.17 -2.12 5.08
N ASP A 116 -23.31 -2.76 6.25
CA ASP A 116 -23.11 -2.11 7.54
C ASP A 116 -21.61 -1.78 7.72
N PRO A 117 -21.23 -0.50 7.89
CA PRO A 117 -19.83 -0.12 8.12
C PRO A 117 -19.25 -0.66 9.44
N LYS A 118 -20.09 -1.10 10.38
CA LYS A 118 -19.65 -1.64 11.66
C LYS A 118 -18.74 -2.85 11.45
N GLY A 119 -17.52 -2.77 11.98
CA GLY A 119 -16.55 -3.86 11.94
C GLY A 119 -15.71 -3.95 10.66
N ILE A 120 -15.93 -3.10 9.65
CA ILE A 120 -15.07 -3.05 8.46
C ILE A 120 -13.63 -2.71 8.87
N ASN A 121 -13.41 -1.78 9.80
CA ASN A 121 -12.06 -1.47 10.31
C ASN A 121 -11.34 -2.69 10.88
N LYS A 122 -12.05 -3.62 11.53
CA LYS A 122 -11.42 -4.85 12.03
C LYS A 122 -10.99 -5.77 10.88
N LEU A 123 -11.81 -5.87 9.85
CA LEU A 123 -11.48 -6.63 8.63
C LEU A 123 -10.38 -5.94 7.82
N ALA A 124 -10.23 -4.62 7.94
CA ALA A 124 -9.24 -3.83 7.23
C ALA A 124 -7.80 -4.24 7.59
N PHE A 125 -7.54 -4.69 8.82
CA PHE A 125 -6.24 -5.20 9.25
C PHE A 125 -6.00 -6.67 8.89
N ASP A 126 -7.03 -7.41 8.46
CA ASP A 126 -6.91 -8.75 7.88
C ASP A 126 -6.71 -8.61 6.35
N SER A 127 -5.70 -7.82 5.98
CA SER A 127 -5.32 -7.51 4.59
C SER A 127 -3.82 -7.28 4.48
N THR A 128 -3.31 -7.11 3.26
CA THR A 128 -1.88 -6.92 3.01
C THR A 128 -1.63 -5.57 2.36
N LEU A 129 -0.75 -4.76 2.96
CA LEU A 129 -0.20 -3.56 2.31
C LEU A 129 0.91 -3.98 1.35
N ILE A 130 0.84 -3.48 0.12
CA ILE A 130 1.82 -3.74 -0.93
C ILE A 130 2.43 -2.39 -1.33
N ILE A 131 3.76 -2.31 -1.31
CA ILE A 131 4.53 -1.19 -1.85
C ILE A 131 4.97 -1.54 -3.26
N LEU A 132 4.69 -0.65 -4.21
CA LEU A 132 4.95 -0.82 -5.64
C LEU A 132 6.00 0.17 -6.14
N ASP A 133 6.78 -0.28 -7.13
CA ASP A 133 7.63 0.56 -7.97
C ASP A 133 7.31 0.23 -9.45
N GLY A 134 6.43 1.04 -10.04
CA GLY A 134 5.79 0.72 -11.30
C GLY A 134 5.03 -0.61 -11.24
N VAL A 135 5.44 -1.56 -12.08
CA VAL A 135 4.82 -2.91 -12.13
C VAL A 135 5.39 -3.89 -11.10
N ASN A 136 6.44 -3.50 -10.37
CA ASN A 136 7.14 -4.39 -9.46
C ASN A 136 6.60 -4.27 -8.03
N ILE A 137 6.44 -5.42 -7.36
CA ILE A 137 6.20 -5.47 -5.93
C ILE A 137 7.55 -5.32 -5.23
N VAL A 138 7.71 -4.22 -4.47
CA VAL A 138 8.88 -3.99 -3.65
C VAL A 138 8.77 -4.78 -2.35
N LYS A 139 7.62 -4.67 -1.68
CA LYS A 139 7.41 -5.29 -0.37
C LYS A 139 5.94 -5.50 -0.06
N GLU A 140 5.67 -6.58 0.67
CA GLU A 140 4.35 -6.90 1.20
C GLU A 140 4.41 -6.91 2.73
N PHE A 141 3.38 -6.34 3.36
CA PHE A 141 3.22 -6.29 4.80
C PHE A 141 1.82 -6.78 5.18
N PRO A 142 1.71 -8.00 5.73
CA PRO A 142 0.48 -8.44 6.37
C PRO A 142 0.11 -7.49 7.52
N LEU A 143 -1.07 -6.88 7.45
CA LEU A 143 -1.49 -5.86 8.41
C LEU A 143 -1.93 -6.42 9.76
N GLU A 144 -2.19 -7.73 9.83
CA GLU A 144 -2.55 -8.43 11.07
C GLU A 144 -1.50 -8.19 12.16
N LYS A 145 -0.22 -8.11 11.75
CA LYS A 145 0.94 -7.93 12.64
C LYS A 145 1.22 -6.47 13.00
N VAL A 146 0.64 -5.52 12.28
CA VAL A 146 0.85 -4.07 12.51
C VAL A 146 -0.14 -3.54 13.55
N ASN A 147 -1.28 -4.23 13.73
CA ASN A 147 -2.26 -3.92 14.77
C ASN A 147 -1.72 -4.15 16.22
N GLU A 148 -0.53 -4.76 16.36
CA GLU A 148 0.17 -4.91 17.66
C GLU A 148 1.08 -3.72 18.01
N LEU A 149 1.27 -2.77 17.08
CA LEU A 149 2.08 -1.56 17.29
C LEU A 149 1.27 -0.35 17.82
N ASN A 150 -0.06 -0.51 17.92
CA ASN A 150 -1.01 0.53 18.37
C ASN A 150 -1.66 0.17 19.72
#